data_AF-A0A0P9EP91-F1
#
_entry.id   AF-A0A0P9EP91-F1
#
_cell.length_a   1.000
_cell.length_b   1.000
_cell.length_c   1.000
_cell.angle_alpha   90.00
_cell.angle_beta   90.00
_cell.angle_gamma   90.00
#
_symmetry.space_group_name_H-M   'P 1'
#
loop_
_entity.id
_entity.type
_entity.pdbx_description
1 polymer ?
#
loop_
_entity_poly.entity_id
_entity_poly.type
_entity_poly.pdbx_seq_one_letter_code
_entity_poly.pdbx_strand_id
1 'polypeptide(L)'
;MIAKEELLLLKTKILPQGADSILDFLAARHQQVELTHIVLENVPLLIIGRHGMIARIPAAGSVQKVSKPDEILSRLRSFFNRQDVLYLFVNLPDLPVPSEVTELLREVQKRDNEKERLRQQIDEALSARDKELFIRATNELNRLQSEQNQPVVKSRRFQI
;
A
#
# COMPACT_ATOMS: atom_id res chain seq x y z
N MET A 1 -3.69 14.70 15.97
CA MET A 1 -3.06 15.76 16.82
C MET A 1 -3.11 15.33 18.27
N ILE A 2 -1.98 15.43 18.99
CA ILE A 2 -1.88 15.02 20.41
C ILE A 2 -2.34 16.14 21.35
N ALA A 3 -3.01 15.80 22.46
CA ALA A 3 -3.28 16.76 23.53
C ALA A 3 -1.97 17.11 24.26
N LYS A 4 -1.80 18.39 24.62
CA LYS A 4 -0.61 18.86 25.37
C LYS A 4 -0.40 18.08 26.67
N GLU A 5 -1.49 17.70 27.32
CA GLU A 5 -1.51 16.92 28.56
C GLU A 5 -0.88 15.53 28.40
N GLU A 6 -1.08 14.87 27.26
CA GLU A 6 -0.51 13.55 26.95
C GLU A 6 1.01 13.62 26.77
N LEU A 7 1.55 14.72 26.23
CA LEU A 7 3.00 14.96 26.18
C LEU A 7 3.58 15.24 27.57
N LEU A 8 2.85 15.96 28.43
CA LEU A 8 3.28 16.24 29.80
C LEU A 8 3.28 14.96 30.67
N LEU A 9 2.35 14.03 30.41
CA LEU A 9 2.33 12.69 31.02
C LEU A 9 3.56 11.85 30.69
N LEU A 10 4.34 12.16 29.63
CA LEU A 10 5.59 11.44 29.36
C LEU A 10 6.71 11.82 30.34
N LYS A 11 6.63 13.01 30.97
CA LYS A 11 7.59 13.43 32.00
C LYS A 11 7.48 12.66 33.30
N THR A 12 6.37 11.96 33.53
CA THR A 12 6.20 11.09 34.72
C THR A 12 6.83 9.71 34.52
N LYS A 13 7.31 9.40 33.32
CA LYS A 13 8.02 8.16 33.00
C LYS A 13 9.52 8.33 33.18
N ILE A 14 10.24 7.22 33.34
CA ILE A 14 11.71 7.25 33.37
C ILE A 14 12.20 7.66 31.97
N LEU A 15 12.74 8.87 31.89
CA LEU A 15 13.22 9.46 30.65
C LEU A 15 14.76 9.35 30.53
N PRO A 16 15.30 9.18 29.32
CA PRO A 16 16.73 9.26 29.11
C PRO A 16 17.24 10.70 29.32
N GLN A 17 18.51 10.84 29.66
CA GLN A 17 19.14 12.13 29.92
C GLN A 17 18.96 13.09 28.72
N GLY A 18 18.43 14.29 28.97
CA GLY A 18 18.17 15.30 27.94
C GLY A 18 16.82 15.19 27.23
N ALA A 19 15.97 14.21 27.57
CA ALA A 19 14.63 14.10 26.96
C ALA A 19 13.64 15.18 27.44
N ASP A 20 13.84 15.78 28.61
CA ASP A 20 12.94 16.82 29.14
C ASP A 20 12.85 18.04 28.21
N SER A 21 13.99 18.52 27.71
CA SER A 21 14.05 19.65 26.80
C SER A 21 13.41 19.34 25.44
N ILE A 22 13.51 18.08 24.99
CA ILE A 22 12.84 17.60 23.77
C ILE A 22 11.33 17.57 23.98
N LEU A 23 10.86 17.07 25.13
CA LEU A 23 9.43 17.04 25.45
C LEU A 23 8.83 18.44 25.58
N ASP A 24 9.56 19.39 26.19
CA ASP A 24 9.12 20.79 26.26
C ASP A 24 9.00 21.44 24.89
N PHE A 25 9.97 21.17 24.01
CA PHE A 25 9.93 21.64 22.63
C PHE A 25 8.75 21.06 21.84
N LEU A 26 8.44 19.77 22.04
CA LEU A 26 7.31 19.10 21.42
C LEU A 26 5.97 19.57 22.00
N ALA A 27 5.87 19.82 23.31
CA ALA A 27 4.66 20.33 23.95
C ALA A 27 4.27 21.72 23.43
N ALA A 28 5.26 22.58 23.15
CA ALA A 28 5.04 23.88 22.52
C ALA A 28 4.47 23.78 21.09
N ARG A 29 4.65 22.64 20.41
CA ARG A 29 4.16 22.36 19.05
C ARG A 29 3.21 21.16 19.00
N HIS A 30 2.50 20.86 20.09
CA HIS A 30 1.61 19.69 20.19
C HIS A 30 0.60 19.60 19.03
N GLN A 31 0.19 20.74 18.46
CA GLN A 31 -0.69 20.79 17.28
C GLN A 31 -0.06 20.17 16.01
N GLN A 32 1.26 20.13 15.91
CA GLN A 32 1.99 19.54 14.78
C GLN A 32 2.54 18.15 15.11
N VAL A 33 2.21 17.61 16.28
CA VAL A 33 2.70 16.33 16.76
C VAL A 33 1.53 15.35 16.82
N GLU A 34 1.75 14.17 16.25
CA GLU A 34 0.86 13.02 16.45
C GLU A 34 1.61 11.94 17.20
N LEU A 35 1.00 11.45 18.29
CA LEU A 35 1.57 10.38 19.08
C LEU A 35 0.95 9.06 18.63
N THR A 36 1.76 8.16 18.10
CA THR A 36 1.34 6.80 17.76
C THR A 36 1.89 5.83 18.80
N HIS A 37 1.01 5.26 19.61
CA HIS A 37 1.37 4.21 20.55
C HIS A 37 1.41 2.86 19.83
N ILE A 38 2.60 2.31 19.63
CA ILE A 38 2.75 0.90 19.21
C ILE A 38 3.07 0.09 20.46
N VAL A 39 2.03 -0.38 21.15
CA VAL A 39 2.17 -1.28 22.31
C VAL A 39 2.25 -2.71 21.80
N LEU A 40 3.48 -3.14 21.55
CA LEU A 40 3.82 -4.50 21.15
C LEU A 40 5.02 -4.92 22.01
N GLU A 41 4.70 -5.57 23.13
CA GLU A 41 5.68 -6.08 24.09
C GLU A 41 6.20 -7.44 23.59
N ASN A 42 7.52 -7.58 23.52
CA ASN A 42 8.22 -8.84 23.23
C ASN A 42 7.87 -9.54 21.90
N VAL A 43 7.31 -8.84 20.91
CA VAL A 43 7.05 -9.41 19.59
C VAL A 43 8.04 -8.92 18.52
N PRO A 44 8.36 -9.77 17.53
CA PRO A 44 9.11 -9.36 16.33
C PRO A 44 8.31 -8.33 15.53
N LEU A 45 8.88 -7.15 15.30
CA LEU A 45 8.20 -6.03 14.65
C LEU A 45 9.09 -5.35 13.60
N LEU A 46 8.57 -5.15 12.40
CA LEU A 46 9.16 -4.30 11.37
C LEU A 46 8.26 -3.08 11.15
N ILE A 47 8.83 -1.89 11.25
CA ILE A 47 8.19 -0.60 10.97
C ILE A 47 8.83 -0.03 9.71
N ILE A 48 8.01 0.29 8.71
CA ILE A 48 8.44 0.94 7.46
C ILE A 48 7.70 2.27 7.35
N GLY A 49 8.43 3.38 7.26
CA GLY A 49 7.86 4.71 7.08
C GLY A 49 8.63 5.54 6.05
N ARG A 50 8.06 6.70 5.68
CA ARG A 50 8.65 7.60 4.66
C ARG A 50 10.11 7.98 4.94
N HIS A 51 10.47 8.15 6.20
CA HIS A 51 11.78 8.66 6.61
C HIS A 51 12.74 7.58 7.12
N GLY A 52 12.35 6.30 7.07
CA GLY A 52 13.20 5.22 7.49
C GLY A 52 12.46 3.96 7.91
N MET A 53 13.24 2.96 8.31
CA MET A 53 12.75 1.66 8.76
C MET A 53 13.31 1.35 10.14
N ILE A 54 12.57 0.60 10.94
CA ILE A 54 13.01 0.10 12.25
C ILE A 54 12.56 -1.35 12.36
N ALA A 55 13.49 -2.28 12.60
CA ALA A 55 13.17 -3.65 12.94
C ALA A 55 13.55 -3.94 14.39
N ARG A 56 12.63 -4.53 15.14
CA ARG A 56 12.81 -5.12 16.47
C ARG A 56 12.71 -6.63 16.31
N ILE A 57 13.85 -7.31 16.19
CA ILE A 57 13.89 -8.75 15.92
C ILE A 57 14.59 -9.42 17.12
N PRO A 58 13.98 -10.45 17.74
CA PRO A 58 14.63 -11.19 18.81
C PRO A 58 15.83 -11.98 18.27
N ALA A 59 17.00 -11.77 18.88
CA ALA A 59 18.23 -12.47 18.58
C ALA A 59 18.92 -12.89 19.89
N ALA A 60 19.22 -14.18 20.02
CA ALA A 60 19.94 -14.76 21.15
C ALA A 60 19.42 -14.33 22.54
N GLY A 61 18.09 -14.35 22.75
CA GLY A 61 17.47 -13.99 24.03
C GLY A 61 17.32 -12.49 24.31
N SER A 62 17.73 -11.62 23.37
CA SER A 62 17.55 -10.16 23.45
C SER A 62 16.78 -9.62 22.26
N VAL A 63 15.93 -8.60 22.46
CA VAL A 63 15.27 -7.89 21.36
C VAL A 63 16.21 -6.79 20.87
N GLN A 64 16.72 -6.92 19.65
CA GLN A 64 17.61 -5.91 19.07
C GLN A 64 16.85 -5.00 18.11
N LYS A 65 17.04 -3.68 18.29
CA LYS A 65 16.49 -2.64 17.43
C LYS A 65 17.54 -2.23 16.40
N VAL A 66 17.21 -2.36 15.11
CA VAL A 66 18.06 -1.90 13.99
C VAL A 66 17.27 -1.01 13.05
N SER A 67 17.95 -0.08 12.40
CA SER A 67 17.33 0.88 11.47
C SER A 67 17.97 0.94 10.08
N LYS A 68 19.14 0.30 9.89
CA LYS A 68 19.82 0.27 8.59
C LYS A 68 19.27 -0.87 7.70
N PRO A 69 19.04 -0.64 6.41
CA PRO A 69 18.47 -1.66 5.50
C PRO A 69 19.25 -2.99 5.49
N ASP A 70 20.58 -2.94 5.37
CA ASP A 70 21.42 -4.14 5.28
C ASP A 70 21.36 -4.98 6.57
N GLU A 71 21.37 -4.30 7.72
CA GLU A 71 21.26 -4.95 9.04
C GLU A 71 19.86 -5.56 9.24
N ILE A 72 18.80 -4.87 8.79
CA ILE A 72 17.43 -5.38 8.82
C ILE A 72 17.33 -6.66 7.96
N LEU A 73 17.82 -6.63 6.73
CA LEU A 73 17.79 -7.77 5.82
C LEU A 73 18.54 -8.98 6.39
N SER A 74 19.75 -8.76 6.91
CA SER A 74 20.52 -9.84 7.53
C SER A 74 19.76 -10.49 8.70
N ARG A 75 19.03 -9.70 9.50
CA ARG A 75 18.28 -10.23 10.64
C ARG A 75 16.98 -10.91 10.24
N LEU A 76 16.27 -10.39 9.24
CA LEU A 76 15.07 -11.02 8.70
C LEU A 76 15.40 -12.41 8.14
N ARG A 77 16.51 -12.54 7.41
CA ARG A 77 16.99 -13.85 6.91
C ARG A 77 17.20 -14.85 8.05
N SER A 78 17.85 -14.43 9.13
CA SER A 78 18.06 -15.28 10.31
C SER A 78 16.77 -15.58 11.08
N PHE A 79 15.83 -14.63 11.11
CA PHE A 79 14.55 -14.75 11.82
C PHE A 79 13.60 -15.75 11.15
N PHE A 80 13.46 -15.69 9.82
CA PHE A 80 12.55 -16.57 9.08
C PHE A 80 12.97 -18.06 9.10
N ASN A 81 14.17 -18.37 9.56
CA ASN A 81 14.57 -19.75 9.85
C ASN A 81 13.77 -20.38 11.01
N ARG A 82 13.08 -19.57 11.83
CA ARG A 82 12.45 -20.00 13.10
C ARG A 82 10.93 -20.22 13.03
N GLN A 83 10.28 -20.03 11.88
CA GLN A 83 8.81 -20.07 11.70
C GLN A 83 8.00 -19.13 12.63
N ASP A 84 8.64 -18.13 13.22
CA ASP A 84 7.99 -17.13 14.07
C ASP A 84 7.19 -16.09 13.25
N VAL A 85 6.16 -15.50 13.85
CA VAL A 85 5.34 -14.46 13.22
C VAL A 85 6.04 -13.10 13.33
N LEU A 86 6.23 -12.44 12.18
CA LEU A 86 6.67 -11.05 12.11
C LEU A 86 5.47 -10.12 11.96
N TYR A 87 5.33 -9.16 12.88
CA TYR A 87 4.37 -8.08 12.73
C TYR A 87 4.96 -6.96 11.86
N LEU A 88 4.17 -6.47 10.90
CA LEU A 88 4.57 -5.41 9.97
C LEU A 88 3.65 -4.20 10.16
N PHE A 89 4.26 -3.05 10.43
CA PHE A 89 3.59 -1.75 10.44
C PHE A 89 4.12 -0.91 9.27
N VAL A 90 3.22 -0.48 8.39
CA VAL A 90 3.54 0.34 7.21
C VAL A 90 2.85 1.68 7.33
N ASN A 91 3.64 2.75 7.30
CA ASN A 91 3.16 4.13 7.22
C ASN A 91 3.87 4.84 6.06
N LEU A 92 3.48 4.45 4.85
CA LEU A 92 3.98 5.04 3.60
C LEU A 92 2.84 5.82 2.94
N PRO A 93 3.14 6.97 2.33
CA PRO A 93 2.16 7.64 1.48
C PRO A 93 1.82 6.74 0.30
N ASP A 94 0.59 6.81 -0.18
CA ASP A 94 0.26 6.26 -1.48
C ASP A 94 1.12 6.96 -2.54
N LEU A 95 1.81 6.16 -3.35
CA LEU A 95 2.51 6.70 -4.53
C LEU A 95 1.43 7.26 -5.46
N PRO A 96 1.58 8.51 -5.96
CA PRO A 96 0.70 8.99 -7.01
C PRO A 96 0.86 8.05 -8.19
N VAL A 97 -0.21 7.32 -8.50
CA VAL A 97 -0.26 6.46 -9.68
C VAL A 97 -0.01 7.38 -10.88
N PRO A 98 1.03 7.12 -11.71
CA PRO A 98 1.33 7.96 -12.86
C PRO A 98 0.05 8.17 -13.70
N SER A 99 -0.15 9.37 -14.23
CA SER A 99 -1.33 9.74 -15.02
C SER A 99 -1.61 8.73 -16.13
N GLU A 100 -0.56 8.18 -16.72
CA GLU A 100 -0.58 7.19 -17.78
C GLU A 100 -1.23 5.87 -17.33
N VAL A 101 -0.96 5.45 -16.09
CA VAL A 101 -1.57 4.24 -15.49
C VAL A 101 -3.02 4.52 -15.11
N THR A 102 -3.32 5.72 -14.62
CA THR A 102 -4.70 6.13 -14.31
C THR A 102 -5.57 6.20 -15.58
N GLU A 103 -5.04 6.73 -16.67
CA GLU A 103 -5.72 6.76 -17.98
C GLU A 103 -5.96 5.35 -18.53
N LEU A 104 -4.96 4.48 -18.42
CA LEU A 104 -5.09 3.08 -18.84
C LEU A 104 -6.13 2.33 -18.02
N LEU A 105 -6.16 2.51 -16.70
CA LEU A 105 -7.19 1.92 -15.82
C LEU A 105 -8.60 2.42 -16.17
N ARG A 106 -8.77 3.72 -16.45
CA ARG A 106 -10.05 4.28 -16.91
C ARG A 106 -10.46 3.72 -18.26
N GLU A 107 -9.52 3.53 -19.17
CA GLU A 107 -9.79 2.98 -20.49
C GLU A 107 -10.21 1.50 -20.40
N VAL A 108 -9.54 0.71 -19.55
CA VAL A 108 -9.91 -0.68 -19.24
C VAL A 108 -11.31 -0.71 -18.61
N GLN A 109 -11.58 0.14 -17.62
CA GLN A 109 -12.88 0.17 -16.94
C GLN A 109 -14.02 0.60 -17.87
N LYS A 110 -13.79 1.57 -18.77
CA LYS A 110 -14.76 1.97 -19.79
C LYS A 110 -15.08 0.82 -20.76
N ARG A 111 -14.05 0.05 -21.16
CA ARG A 111 -14.23 -1.12 -22.03
C ARG A 111 -15.00 -2.23 -21.33
N ASP A 112 -14.70 -2.51 -20.06
CA ASP A 112 -15.43 -3.55 -19.32
C ASP A 112 -16.90 -3.17 -19.08
N ASN A 113 -17.18 -1.90 -18.78
CA ASN A 113 -18.56 -1.40 -18.70
C ASN A 113 -19.31 -1.56 -20.03
N GLU A 114 -18.64 -1.31 -21.15
CA GLU A 114 -19.25 -1.45 -22.48
C GLU A 114 -19.52 -2.93 -22.84
N LYS A 115 -18.63 -3.85 -22.44
CA LYS A 115 -18.87 -5.29 -22.58
C LYS A 115 -20.06 -5.74 -21.75
N GLU A 116 -20.18 -5.25 -20.53
CA GLU A 116 -21.30 -5.59 -19.65
C GLU A 116 -22.63 -5.05 -20.22
N ARG A 117 -22.61 -3.82 -20.75
CA ARG A 117 -23.75 -3.23 -21.47
C ARG A 117 -24.16 -4.08 -22.68
N LEU A 118 -23.20 -4.55 -23.49
CA LEU A 118 -23.48 -5.39 -24.65
C LEU A 118 -24.01 -6.77 -24.25
N ARG A 119 -23.55 -7.36 -23.15
CA ARG A 119 -24.12 -8.60 -22.60
C ARG A 119 -25.58 -8.42 -22.19
N GLN A 120 -25.89 -7.33 -21.49
CA GLN A 120 -27.28 -7.00 -21.12
C GLN A 120 -28.16 -6.83 -22.36
N GLN A 121 -27.65 -6.16 -23.41
CA GLN A 121 -28.39 -6.03 -24.68
C GLN A 121 -28.60 -7.38 -25.39
N ILE A 122 -27.67 -8.31 -25.27
CA ILE A 122 -27.82 -9.67 -25.81
C ILE A 122 -28.93 -10.41 -25.05
N ASP A 123 -28.96 -10.34 -23.72
CA ASP A 123 -29.98 -10.99 -22.89
C ASP A 123 -31.38 -10.39 -23.14
N GLU A 124 -31.47 -9.07 -23.31
CA GLU A 124 -32.69 -8.38 -23.71
C GLU A 124 -33.16 -8.81 -25.12
N ALA A 125 -32.24 -8.90 -26.08
CA ALA A 125 -32.55 -9.36 -27.44
C ALA A 125 -33.08 -10.81 -27.45
N LEU A 126 -32.49 -11.69 -26.65
CA LEU A 126 -32.93 -13.07 -26.50
C LEU A 126 -34.33 -13.15 -25.89
N SER A 127 -34.59 -12.32 -24.87
CA SER A 127 -35.90 -12.22 -24.21
C SER A 127 -36.98 -11.70 -25.16
N ALA A 128 -36.65 -10.71 -25.99
CA ALA A 128 -37.55 -10.12 -26.98
C ALA A 128 -37.63 -10.90 -28.30
N ARG A 129 -36.81 -11.95 -28.48
CA ARG A 129 -36.60 -12.68 -29.75
C ARG A 129 -36.22 -11.78 -30.94
N ASP A 130 -35.53 -10.67 -30.65
CA ASP A 130 -35.04 -9.74 -31.67
C ASP A 130 -33.70 -10.24 -32.23
N LYS A 131 -33.79 -10.88 -33.39
CA LYS A 131 -32.64 -11.46 -34.08
C LYS A 131 -31.67 -10.40 -34.61
N GLU A 132 -32.15 -9.22 -34.98
CA GLU A 132 -31.26 -8.15 -35.47
C GLU A 132 -30.45 -7.53 -34.33
N LEU A 133 -31.11 -7.22 -33.21
CA LEU A 133 -30.45 -6.67 -32.03
C LEU A 133 -29.38 -7.65 -31.50
N PHE A 134 -29.74 -8.95 -31.44
CA PHE A 134 -28.83 -10.01 -30.99
C PHE A 134 -27.57 -10.09 -31.86
N ILE A 135 -27.71 -10.13 -33.19
CA ILE A 135 -26.57 -10.23 -34.11
C ILE A 135 -25.68 -9.00 -34.01
N ARG A 136 -26.25 -7.79 -33.92
CA ARG A 136 -25.48 -6.54 -33.80
C ARG A 136 -24.70 -6.48 -32.49
N ALA A 137 -25.34 -6.76 -31.35
CA ALA A 137 -24.69 -6.72 -30.04
C ALA A 137 -23.60 -7.79 -29.89
N THR A 138 -23.83 -8.99 -30.44
CA THR A 138 -22.85 -10.09 -30.44
C THR A 138 -21.62 -9.76 -31.28
N ASN A 139 -21.82 -9.19 -32.48
CA ASN A 139 -20.71 -8.79 -33.34
C ASN A 139 -19.85 -7.70 -32.70
N GLU A 140 -20.48 -6.73 -32.04
CA GLU A 140 -19.78 -5.65 -31.35
C GLU A 140 -19.01 -6.16 -30.12
N LEU A 141 -19.59 -7.10 -29.37
CA LEU A 141 -18.90 -7.76 -28.24
C LEU A 141 -17.68 -8.55 -28.72
N ASN A 142 -17.83 -9.30 -29.82
CA ASN A 142 -16.74 -10.05 -30.43
C ASN A 142 -15.61 -9.14 -30.91
N ARG A 143 -15.93 -7.96 -31.46
CA ARG A 143 -14.95 -6.96 -31.86
C ARG A 143 -14.13 -6.47 -30.65
N LEU A 144 -14.80 -6.09 -29.57
CA LEU A 144 -14.14 -5.63 -28.33
C LEU A 144 -13.29 -6.71 -27.65
N GLN A 145 -13.64 -7.99 -27.82
CA GLN A 145 -12.82 -9.12 -27.35
C GLN A 145 -11.61 -9.39 -28.25
N SER A 146 -11.73 -9.17 -29.55
CA SER A 146 -10.66 -9.39 -30.52
C SER A 146 -9.54 -8.36 -30.40
N GLU A 147 -9.89 -7.11 -30.09
CA GLU A 147 -8.94 -6.01 -29.87
C GLU A 147 -8.03 -6.25 -28.64
N GLN A 148 -8.41 -7.09 -27.68
CA GLN A 148 -7.59 -7.47 -26.52
C GLN A 148 -6.39 -8.36 -26.86
N ASN A 149 -6.41 -9.07 -27.99
CA ASN A 149 -5.38 -10.04 -28.35
C ASN A 149 -4.27 -9.47 -29.26
N GLN A 150 -4.26 -8.17 -29.54
CA GLN A 150 -3.14 -7.55 -30.26
C GLN A 150 -2.04 -7.15 -29.28
N PRO A 151 -0.85 -7.79 -29.32
CA PRO A 151 0.24 -7.41 -28.45
C PRO A 151 0.75 -6.02 -28.88
N VAL A 152 0.86 -5.10 -27.93
CA VAL A 152 1.49 -3.78 -28.09
C VAL A 152 3.00 -3.98 -28.26
N VAL A 153 3.42 -4.54 -29.40
CA VAL A 153 4.84 -4.60 -29.80
C VAL A 153 5.15 -3.32 -30.56
N LYS A 154 5.38 -2.24 -29.82
CA LYS A 154 6.28 -1.19 -30.28
C LYS A 154 7.28 -0.89 -29.17
N SER A 155 8.21 -1.83 -29.02
CA SER A 155 9.52 -1.63 -28.43
C SER A 155 10.17 -0.43 -29.12
N ARG A 156 10.04 0.77 -28.54
CA ARG A 156 10.96 1.86 -28.85
C ARG A 156 12.31 1.44 -28.31
N ARG A 157 13.16 0.93 -29.23
CA ARG A 157 14.60 0.83 -29.02
C ARG A 157 15.09 2.19 -28.55
N PHE A 158 15.45 2.29 -27.27
CA PHE A 158 16.43 3.28 -26.86
C PHE A 158 17.76 2.84 -27.48
N GLN A 159 18.18 3.55 -28.51
CA GLN A 159 19.55 3.56 -28.98
C GLN A 159 20.19 4.86 -28.49
N ILE A 160 21.45 4.68 -28.05
CA ILE A 160 22.46 5.65 -27.61
C ILE A 160 22.42 5.94 -26.11
#